data_AF-A0A9E2MMY2-F1
#
_entry.id   AF-A0A9E2MMY2-F1
#
_cell.length_a   1.000
_cell.length_b   1.000
_cell.length_c   1.000
_cell.angle_alpha   90.00
_cell.angle_beta   90.00
_cell.angle_gamma   90.00
#
_symmetry.space_group_name_H-M   'P 1'
#
loop_
_entity.id
_entity.type
_entity.pdbx_description
1 polymer ?
#
loop_
_entity_poly.entity_id
_entity_poly.type
_entity_poly.pdbx_seq_one_letter_code
_entity_poly.pdbx_strand_id
1 'polypeptide(L)'
;MGKKRLNKKQGLSFEVICLGAALCVVLGVFLLVNQNKGLQKSSLGVSQTAEAAHSTSSGQAVYGLPKPTQLISTSKIHSSPVLKGIKIDPNDPFKLEFIIDTEDEEDVSEEEVRRLVEYFLAALTIPEEDLWVNLSPYEENKIIPKNLSHTELGKDLLGEDYVLKQLVSSLTYPESKLGRKYWNKVYEEVRKIAGTTNLHRHV
;
A
#
# COMPACT_ATOMS: atom_id res chain seq x y z
N MET A 1 32.77 53.06 -6.82
CA MET A 1 32.99 52.06 -7.89
C MET A 1 33.55 50.79 -7.24
N GLY A 2 32.93 49.61 -7.44
CA GLY A 2 33.56 48.31 -7.13
C GLY A 2 33.04 47.54 -5.88
N LYS A 3 32.23 46.50 -6.13
CA LYS A 3 31.74 45.46 -5.19
C LYS A 3 32.81 44.37 -4.92
N LYS A 4 32.69 43.63 -3.80
CA LYS A 4 32.79 42.14 -3.67
C LYS A 4 32.58 41.74 -2.18
N ARG A 5 31.42 41.22 -1.77
CA ARG A 5 31.04 39.78 -1.65
C ARG A 5 32.03 38.90 -0.86
N LEU A 6 31.66 38.57 0.37
CA LEU A 6 32.14 37.39 1.11
C LEU A 6 30.95 36.43 1.26
N ASN A 7 31.15 35.19 0.82
CA ASN A 7 30.17 34.11 0.80
C ASN A 7 30.69 33.02 1.74
N LYS A 8 29.91 32.64 2.75
CA LYS A 8 30.20 31.47 3.59
C LYS A 8 28.87 30.76 3.89
N LYS A 9 28.56 29.72 3.12
CA LYS A 9 27.54 28.72 3.46
C LYS A 9 28.27 27.43 3.82
N GLN A 10 28.23 27.09 5.10
CA GLN A 10 28.24 25.71 5.60
C GLN A 10 26.75 25.29 5.59
N GLY A 11 26.31 24.14 5.10
CA GLY A 11 26.83 22.80 5.35
C GLY A 11 25.92 22.15 6.40
N LEU A 12 24.70 21.77 6.02
CA LEU A 12 23.82 20.94 6.85
C LEU A 12 23.15 19.89 5.97
N SER A 13 23.29 18.63 6.39
CA SER A 13 23.26 17.43 5.57
C SER A 13 21.88 16.88 5.21
N PHE A 14 21.88 16.02 4.20
CA PHE A 14 20.80 15.67 3.28
C PHE A 14 19.73 14.67 3.78
N GLU A 15 19.88 14.09 4.97
CA GLU A 15 18.98 13.03 5.45
C GLU A 15 17.56 13.49 5.79
N VAL A 16 17.35 14.79 6.00
CA VAL A 16 16.09 15.32 6.55
C VAL A 16 14.98 15.51 5.51
N ILE A 17 15.30 15.60 4.21
CA ILE A 17 14.34 16.09 3.20
C ILE A 17 13.68 14.94 2.40
N CYS A 18 14.34 13.79 2.24
CA CYS A 18 13.72 12.60 1.65
C CYS A 18 12.57 12.04 2.48
N LEU A 19 12.55 12.31 3.80
CA LEU A 19 11.39 12.02 4.65
C LEU A 19 10.16 12.87 4.27
N GLY A 20 10.33 14.11 3.78
CA GLY A 20 9.25 15.09 3.64
C GLY A 20 8.27 14.82 2.49
N ALA A 21 8.76 14.38 1.33
CA ALA A 21 7.91 14.12 0.16
C ALA A 21 7.05 12.87 0.35
N ALA A 22 7.59 11.88 1.04
CA ALA A 22 6.82 10.73 1.46
C ALA A 22 5.93 10.97 2.66
N LEU A 23 6.37 11.81 3.61
CA LEU A 23 5.47 12.30 4.66
C LEU A 23 4.23 12.94 4.04
N CYS A 24 4.32 13.64 2.89
CA CYS A 24 3.14 14.24 2.27
C CYS A 24 2.17 13.21 1.65
N VAL A 25 2.67 12.13 1.06
CA VAL A 25 1.81 11.07 0.49
C VAL A 25 1.25 10.19 1.62
N VAL A 26 2.06 9.86 2.62
CA VAL A 26 1.66 9.07 3.79
C VAL A 26 0.77 9.88 4.74
N LEU A 27 1.04 11.18 5.03
CA LEU A 27 0.10 12.05 5.77
C LEU A 27 -1.16 12.34 4.97
N GLY A 28 -1.09 12.44 3.64
CA GLY A 28 -2.28 12.66 2.80
C GLY A 28 -3.27 11.50 2.90
N VAL A 29 -2.76 10.26 2.93
CA VAL A 29 -3.56 9.05 3.13
C VAL A 29 -3.93 8.87 4.61
N PHE A 30 -3.02 9.14 5.55
CA PHE A 30 -3.25 9.00 6.99
C PHE A 30 -4.26 10.02 7.53
N LEU A 31 -4.23 11.29 7.11
CA LEU A 31 -5.21 12.31 7.53
C LEU A 31 -6.61 12.07 6.95
N LEU A 32 -6.73 11.30 5.87
CA LEU A 32 -8.02 10.86 5.32
C LEU A 32 -8.61 9.69 6.12
N VAL A 33 -7.75 8.82 6.70
CA VAL A 33 -8.15 7.65 7.50
C VAL A 33 -8.37 7.98 8.98
N ASN A 34 -7.68 8.99 9.53
CA ASN A 34 -7.64 9.26 10.99
C ASN A 34 -8.65 10.32 11.50
N GLN A 35 -9.81 10.46 10.87
CA GLN A 35 -10.95 11.20 11.45
C GLN A 35 -11.67 10.40 12.57
N ASN A 36 -11.12 9.27 13.01
CA ASN A 36 -11.73 8.47 14.07
C ASN A 36 -10.67 7.84 14.97
N LYS A 37 -10.88 7.99 16.28
CA LYS A 37 -10.17 7.37 17.42
C LYS A 37 -8.97 8.14 17.99
N GLY A 38 -9.27 8.88 19.06
CA GLY A 38 -8.31 9.17 20.12
C GLY A 38 -8.17 7.99 21.10
N LEU A 39 -7.10 8.10 21.91
CA LEU A 39 -6.75 7.39 23.16
C LEU A 39 -5.60 6.36 23.12
N GLN A 40 -4.47 6.86 23.64
CA GLN A 40 -3.59 6.30 24.69
C GLN A 40 -2.60 5.14 24.40
N LYS A 41 -1.33 5.58 24.34
CA LYS A 41 -0.10 5.07 25.00
C LYS A 41 -0.17 3.72 25.74
N SER A 42 0.80 2.84 25.48
CA SER A 42 1.79 2.43 26.49
C SER A 42 2.93 1.58 25.89
N SER A 43 4.09 1.72 26.53
CA SER A 43 5.39 1.12 26.26
C SER A 43 5.49 -0.34 26.68
N LEU A 44 6.38 -1.12 26.05
CA LEU A 44 7.48 -1.86 26.68
C LEU A 44 8.19 -2.72 25.62
N GLY A 45 9.51 -2.58 25.53
CA GLY A 45 10.34 -3.32 24.58
C GLY A 45 10.86 -4.63 25.16
N VAL A 46 11.30 -5.52 24.27
CA VAL A 46 12.40 -6.47 24.52
C VAL A 46 13.13 -6.66 23.20
N SER A 47 14.45 -6.55 23.29
CA SER A 47 15.44 -6.76 22.23
C SER A 47 15.61 -8.25 21.94
N GLN A 48 15.68 -8.63 20.67
CA GLN A 48 16.45 -9.81 20.27
C GLN A 48 16.98 -9.62 18.84
N THR A 49 18.29 -9.68 18.74
CA THR A 49 19.12 -9.57 17.55
C THR A 49 18.88 -10.76 16.62
N ALA A 50 18.56 -10.50 15.36
CA ALA A 50 18.59 -11.51 14.29
C ALA A 50 19.69 -11.16 13.30
N GLU A 51 20.68 -12.05 13.27
CA GLU A 51 21.83 -12.11 12.40
C GLU A 51 21.42 -12.40 10.94
N ALA A 52 22.22 -11.90 10.02
CA ALA A 52 21.93 -11.87 8.59
C ALA A 52 21.84 -13.26 7.95
N ALA A 53 20.85 -13.45 7.08
CA ALA A 53 20.91 -14.43 6.01
C ALA A 53 20.33 -13.81 4.74
N HIS A 54 21.24 -13.50 3.82
CA HIS A 54 20.97 -13.15 2.45
C HIS A 54 20.53 -14.42 1.72
N SER A 55 19.27 -14.49 1.26
CA SER A 55 18.87 -15.53 0.30
C SER A 55 17.71 -15.07 -0.58
N THR A 56 18.08 -14.72 -1.82
CA THR A 56 17.42 -15.08 -3.08
C THR A 56 15.90 -14.93 -3.19
N SER A 57 15.53 -13.97 -4.03
CA SER A 57 14.23 -13.76 -4.66
C SER A 57 13.59 -15.03 -5.23
N SER A 58 12.52 -15.52 -4.60
CA SER A 58 11.64 -16.55 -5.18
C SER A 58 10.17 -16.43 -4.78
N GLY A 59 9.68 -15.23 -4.45
CA GLY A 59 8.26 -14.98 -4.14
C GLY A 59 7.44 -14.37 -5.29
N GLN A 60 8.09 -13.74 -6.27
CA GLN A 60 7.39 -12.88 -7.26
C GLN A 60 6.66 -13.64 -8.37
N ALA A 61 7.10 -14.86 -8.71
CA ALA A 61 6.51 -15.65 -9.80
C ALA A 61 5.23 -16.41 -9.39
N VAL A 62 5.00 -16.59 -8.08
CA VAL A 62 3.89 -17.41 -7.56
C VAL A 62 2.56 -16.65 -7.52
N TYR A 63 2.60 -15.31 -7.46
CA TYR A 63 1.42 -14.45 -7.29
C TYR A 63 1.03 -13.63 -8.53
N GLY A 64 1.66 -13.89 -9.69
CA GLY A 64 1.35 -13.14 -10.92
C GLY A 64 1.62 -11.62 -10.85
N LEU A 65 2.41 -11.17 -9.88
CA LEU A 65 2.64 -9.75 -9.62
C LEU A 65 3.49 -9.09 -10.74
N PRO A 66 3.24 -7.80 -11.07
CA PRO A 66 4.05 -7.10 -12.05
C PRO A 66 5.51 -7.00 -11.60
N LYS A 67 6.45 -6.99 -12.54
CA LYS A 67 7.87 -6.83 -12.20
C LYS A 67 8.11 -5.45 -11.58
N PRO A 68 9.10 -5.30 -10.66
CA PRO A 68 9.51 -3.98 -10.20
C PRO A 68 9.80 -3.07 -11.38
N THR A 69 9.40 -1.79 -11.31
CA THR A 69 9.50 -0.78 -12.38
C THR A 69 8.67 -1.00 -13.66
N GLN A 70 7.90 -2.09 -13.74
CA GLN A 70 6.96 -2.28 -14.84
C GLN A 70 5.82 -1.27 -14.74
N LEU A 71 5.61 -0.49 -15.80
CA LEU A 71 4.43 0.36 -15.93
C LEU A 71 3.20 -0.50 -16.21
N ILE A 72 2.13 -0.29 -15.45
CA ILE A 72 0.85 -0.98 -15.59
C ILE A 72 -0.27 0.01 -15.92
N SER A 73 -1.31 -0.47 -16.59
CA SER A 73 -2.50 0.32 -16.94
C SER A 73 -3.69 -0.09 -16.08
N THR A 74 -4.71 0.77 -16.05
CA THR A 74 -6.01 0.41 -15.46
C THR A 74 -6.62 -0.79 -16.19
N SER A 75 -7.24 -1.69 -15.44
CA SER A 75 -8.09 -2.73 -16.00
C SER A 75 -9.37 -2.13 -16.62
N LYS A 76 -10.14 -2.97 -17.31
CA LYS A 76 -11.54 -2.66 -17.60
C LYS A 76 -12.34 -2.67 -16.30
N ILE A 77 -13.44 -1.95 -16.28
CA ILE A 77 -14.41 -2.06 -15.20
C ILE A 77 -14.98 -3.49 -15.24
N HIS A 78 -14.88 -4.20 -14.12
CA HIS A 78 -15.53 -5.47 -13.87
C HIS A 78 -15.76 -5.62 -12.36
N SER A 79 -16.70 -6.47 -12.00
CA SER A 79 -17.03 -6.87 -10.63
C SER A 79 -16.63 -8.34 -10.45
N SER A 80 -15.86 -8.63 -9.41
CA SER A 80 -15.41 -9.98 -9.11
C SER A 80 -16.45 -10.75 -8.28
N PRO A 81 -16.46 -12.10 -8.33
CA PRO A 81 -17.31 -12.91 -7.48
C PRO A 81 -17.15 -12.58 -6.00
N VAL A 82 -18.26 -12.63 -5.25
CA VAL A 82 -18.28 -12.31 -3.82
C VAL A 82 -19.00 -13.37 -3.01
N LEU A 83 -18.49 -13.64 -1.81
CA LEU A 83 -19.20 -14.43 -0.80
C LEU A 83 -20.30 -13.56 -0.19
N LYS A 84 -21.55 -13.85 -0.54
CA LYS A 84 -22.72 -13.04 -0.18
C LYS A 84 -23.34 -13.44 1.15
N GLY A 85 -23.18 -14.70 1.54
CA GLY A 85 -23.73 -15.19 2.80
C GLY A 85 -23.35 -16.61 3.14
N ILE A 86 -23.77 -17.00 4.34
CA ILE A 86 -23.64 -18.35 4.87
C ILE A 86 -25.02 -18.84 5.31
N LYS A 87 -25.26 -20.13 5.15
CA LYS A 87 -26.40 -20.82 5.71
C LYS A 87 -25.87 -21.91 6.65
N ILE A 88 -26.48 -21.96 7.83
CA ILE A 88 -26.09 -22.85 8.92
C ILE A 88 -27.25 -23.80 9.16
N ASP A 89 -26.97 -25.11 9.22
CA ASP A 89 -27.96 -26.10 9.64
C ASP A 89 -28.06 -26.08 11.18
N PRO A 90 -29.22 -25.77 11.78
CA PRO A 90 -29.35 -25.75 13.23
C PRO A 90 -29.18 -27.14 13.88
N ASN A 91 -29.35 -28.22 13.11
CA ASN A 91 -29.15 -29.58 13.60
C ASN A 91 -27.70 -30.06 13.47
N ASP A 92 -26.91 -29.42 12.61
CA ASP A 92 -25.47 -29.64 12.46
C ASP A 92 -24.75 -28.30 12.23
N PRO A 93 -24.44 -27.54 13.30
CA PRO A 93 -23.89 -26.19 13.19
C PRO A 93 -22.52 -26.10 12.51
N PHE A 94 -21.82 -27.22 12.34
CA PHE A 94 -20.53 -27.27 11.64
C PHE A 94 -20.71 -27.50 10.12
N LYS A 95 -21.94 -27.77 9.67
CA LYS A 95 -22.29 -27.83 8.25
C LYS A 95 -22.62 -26.43 7.74
N LEU A 96 -21.63 -25.81 7.12
CA LEU A 96 -21.74 -24.49 6.52
C LEU A 96 -21.99 -24.62 5.01
N GLU A 97 -23.02 -23.94 4.53
CA GLU A 97 -23.29 -23.72 3.11
C GLU A 97 -22.93 -22.27 2.77
N PHE A 98 -22.08 -22.06 1.75
CA PHE A 98 -21.66 -20.73 1.31
C PHE A 98 -22.45 -20.30 0.06
N ILE A 99 -22.92 -19.05 0.04
CA ILE A 99 -23.64 -18.45 -1.09
C ILE A 99 -22.69 -17.50 -1.79
N ILE A 100 -22.35 -17.81 -3.05
CA ILE A 100 -21.48 -16.99 -3.89
C ILE A 100 -22.32 -16.25 -4.93
N ASP A 101 -22.09 -14.95 -5.07
CA ASP A 101 -22.56 -14.15 -6.19
C ASP A 101 -21.46 -14.13 -7.24
N THR A 102 -21.77 -14.48 -8.49
CA THR A 102 -20.78 -14.53 -9.57
C THR A 102 -20.54 -13.16 -10.21
N GLU A 103 -21.41 -12.19 -9.92
CA GLU A 103 -21.35 -10.82 -10.45
C GLU A 103 -21.24 -10.82 -11.99
N ASP A 104 -20.12 -10.32 -12.55
CA ASP A 104 -19.91 -10.23 -14.00
C ASP A 104 -19.38 -11.54 -14.62
N GLU A 105 -19.06 -12.55 -13.81
CA GLU A 105 -18.52 -13.84 -14.26
C GLU A 105 -19.64 -14.85 -14.56
N GLU A 106 -19.49 -15.61 -15.66
CA GLU A 106 -20.44 -16.66 -16.05
C GLU A 106 -20.37 -17.88 -15.12
N ASP A 107 -19.17 -18.19 -14.61
CA ASP A 107 -18.92 -19.31 -13.71
C ASP A 107 -17.74 -18.97 -12.77
N VAL A 108 -17.71 -19.60 -11.60
CA VAL A 108 -16.68 -19.38 -10.57
C VAL A 108 -16.00 -20.70 -10.26
N SER A 109 -14.70 -20.77 -10.54
CA SER A 109 -13.89 -21.97 -10.28
C SER A 109 -13.93 -22.40 -8.81
N GLU A 110 -13.77 -23.71 -8.56
CA GLU A 110 -13.68 -24.25 -7.20
C GLU A 110 -12.53 -23.61 -6.40
N GLU A 111 -11.41 -23.29 -7.05
CA GLU A 111 -10.27 -22.61 -6.45
C GLU A 111 -10.65 -21.20 -5.96
N GLU A 112 -11.42 -20.45 -6.76
CA GLU A 112 -11.88 -19.11 -6.39
C GLU A 112 -12.89 -19.16 -5.24
N VAL A 113 -13.86 -20.09 -5.30
CA VAL A 113 -14.80 -20.31 -4.18
C VAL A 113 -14.04 -20.66 -2.91
N ARG A 114 -13.06 -21.56 -3.00
CA ARG A 114 -12.21 -21.93 -1.87
C ARG A 114 -11.46 -20.72 -1.31
N ARG A 115 -10.88 -19.88 -2.16
CA ARG A 115 -10.18 -18.66 -1.76
C ARG A 115 -11.09 -17.70 -1.00
N LEU A 116 -12.31 -17.47 -1.49
CA LEU A 116 -13.31 -16.63 -0.81
C LEU A 116 -13.71 -17.17 0.57
N VAL A 117 -13.85 -18.49 0.70
CA VAL A 117 -14.12 -19.15 1.99
C VAL A 117 -12.92 -19.03 2.93
N GLU A 118 -11.69 -19.23 2.44
CA GLU A 118 -10.47 -19.07 3.23
C GLU A 118 -10.32 -17.62 3.73
N TYR A 119 -10.64 -16.63 2.90
CA TYR A 119 -10.66 -15.23 3.32
C TYR A 119 -11.69 -14.97 4.42
N PHE A 120 -12.91 -15.50 4.27
CA PHE A 120 -13.95 -15.36 5.29
C PHE A 120 -13.52 -15.94 6.63
N LEU A 121 -12.97 -17.17 6.63
CA LEU A 121 -12.49 -17.82 7.85
C LEU A 121 -11.27 -17.11 8.45
N ALA A 122 -10.38 -16.58 7.62
CA ALA A 122 -9.26 -15.75 8.08
C ALA A 122 -9.79 -14.49 8.78
N ALA A 123 -10.76 -13.80 8.19
CA ALA A 123 -11.36 -12.61 8.80
C ALA A 123 -12.07 -12.90 10.13
N LEU A 124 -12.60 -14.11 10.34
CA LEU A 124 -13.20 -14.53 11.62
C LEU A 124 -12.18 -14.92 12.68
N THR A 125 -10.96 -15.31 12.28
CA THR A 125 -9.94 -15.88 13.18
C THR A 125 -8.82 -14.90 13.50
N ILE A 126 -8.66 -13.83 12.73
CA ILE A 126 -7.70 -12.76 12.97
C ILE A 126 -8.38 -11.62 13.76
N PRO A 127 -7.76 -11.13 14.86
CA PRO A 127 -8.28 -9.96 15.58
C PRO A 127 -8.40 -8.75 14.67
N GLU A 128 -9.42 -7.91 14.89
CA GLU A 128 -9.67 -6.73 14.05
C GLU A 128 -8.45 -5.78 14.01
N GLU A 129 -7.77 -5.61 15.14
CA GLU A 129 -6.55 -4.80 15.26
C GLU A 129 -5.36 -5.33 14.44
N ASP A 130 -5.41 -6.59 13.99
CA ASP A 130 -4.39 -7.24 13.16
C ASP A 130 -4.79 -7.29 11.67
N LEU A 131 -5.97 -6.77 11.29
CA LEU A 131 -6.44 -6.74 9.90
C LEU A 131 -5.96 -5.50 9.13
N TRP A 132 -4.65 -5.37 8.94
CA TRP A 132 -4.06 -4.26 8.17
C TRP A 132 -2.77 -4.65 7.45
N VAL A 133 -2.48 -3.89 6.38
CA VAL A 133 -1.18 -3.87 5.70
C VAL A 133 -0.67 -2.43 5.65
N ASN A 134 0.64 -2.25 5.69
CA ASN A 134 1.24 -0.92 5.66
C ASN A 134 1.61 -0.49 4.25
N LEU A 135 1.12 0.69 3.88
CA LEU A 135 1.40 1.31 2.59
C LEU A 135 2.69 2.16 2.62
N SER A 136 3.25 2.44 3.81
CA SER A 136 4.43 3.29 3.98
C SER A 136 5.71 2.61 3.50
N PRO A 137 6.47 3.23 2.58
CA PRO A 137 7.75 2.68 2.13
C PRO A 137 8.92 2.95 3.11
N TYR A 138 8.66 3.62 4.25
CA TYR A 138 9.70 3.95 5.27
C TYR A 138 9.63 3.06 6.50
N GLU A 139 8.67 2.14 6.54
CA GLU A 139 8.45 1.25 7.69
C GLU A 139 8.69 -0.20 7.27
N GLU A 140 9.92 -0.49 6.83
CA GLU A 140 10.33 -1.80 6.31
C GLU A 140 10.07 -2.96 7.28
N ASN A 141 10.09 -2.69 8.59
CA ASN A 141 9.88 -3.70 9.64
C ASN A 141 8.43 -3.82 10.11
N LYS A 142 7.51 -3.04 9.54
CA LYS A 142 6.09 -3.00 9.92
C LYS A 142 5.21 -3.04 8.67
N ILE A 143 5.27 -4.16 7.96
CA ILE A 143 4.57 -4.38 6.69
C ILE A 143 3.18 -4.98 6.92
N ILE A 144 3.09 -6.03 7.75
CA ILE A 144 1.85 -6.76 8.04
C ILE A 144 1.99 -7.47 9.41
N PRO A 145 0.90 -7.65 10.17
CA PRO A 145 0.90 -8.51 11.36
C PRO A 145 1.27 -9.95 11.04
N LYS A 146 1.98 -10.60 11.97
CA LYS A 146 2.51 -11.96 11.77
C LYS A 146 1.42 -12.98 11.46
N ASN A 147 0.32 -12.97 12.23
CA ASN A 147 -0.76 -13.93 12.05
C ASN A 147 -1.45 -13.76 10.70
N LEU A 148 -1.71 -12.51 10.30
CA LEU A 148 -2.29 -12.20 9.00
C LEU A 148 -1.35 -12.61 7.86
N SER A 149 -0.04 -12.44 7.99
CA SER A 149 0.95 -12.81 6.95
C SER A 149 0.97 -14.29 6.57
N HIS A 150 0.46 -15.15 7.45
CA HIS A 150 0.39 -16.59 7.21
C HIS A 150 -0.90 -17.02 6.49
N THR A 151 -1.89 -16.14 6.36
CA THR A 151 -3.15 -16.43 5.66
C THR A 151 -3.06 -16.04 4.18
N GLU A 152 -3.85 -16.67 3.32
CA GLU A 152 -3.94 -16.23 1.91
C GLU A 152 -4.50 -14.81 1.81
N LEU A 153 -5.47 -14.44 2.67
CA LEU A 153 -5.98 -13.07 2.78
C LEU A 153 -4.84 -12.05 2.98
N GLY A 154 -3.93 -12.30 3.91
CA GLY A 154 -2.82 -11.38 4.17
C GLY A 154 -1.82 -11.27 3.02
N LYS A 155 -1.53 -12.38 2.35
CA LYS A 155 -0.63 -12.40 1.19
C LYS A 155 -1.22 -11.64 0.01
N ASP A 156 -2.52 -11.82 -0.24
CA ASP A 156 -3.21 -11.13 -1.32
C ASP A 156 -3.42 -9.65 -1.01
N LEU A 157 -3.71 -9.27 0.25
CA LEU A 157 -3.71 -7.85 0.66
C LEU A 157 -2.36 -7.16 0.41
N LEU A 158 -1.24 -7.85 0.60
CA LEU A 158 0.08 -7.32 0.24
C LEU A 158 0.29 -7.24 -1.27
N GLY A 159 -0.21 -8.22 -2.03
CA GLY A 159 -0.21 -8.19 -3.48
C GLY A 159 -0.96 -6.97 -4.02
N GLU A 160 -2.14 -6.69 -3.47
CA GLU A 160 -2.97 -5.55 -3.83
C GLU A 160 -2.31 -4.20 -3.48
N ASP A 161 -1.67 -4.08 -2.31
CA ASP A 161 -0.85 -2.90 -1.99
C ASP A 161 0.26 -2.68 -3.03
N TYR A 162 0.97 -3.75 -3.40
CA TYR A 162 2.03 -3.67 -4.39
C TYR A 162 1.50 -3.24 -5.77
N VAL A 163 0.39 -3.81 -6.22
CA VAL A 163 -0.26 -3.44 -7.48
C VAL A 163 -0.74 -1.99 -7.43
N LEU A 164 -1.34 -1.55 -6.31
CA LEU A 164 -1.78 -0.17 -6.12
C LEU A 164 -0.62 0.81 -6.22
N LYS A 165 0.50 0.54 -5.55
CA LYS A 165 1.73 1.36 -5.62
C LYS A 165 2.25 1.44 -7.06
N GLN A 166 2.29 0.32 -7.77
CA GLN A 166 2.72 0.27 -9.17
C GLN A 166 1.77 1.03 -10.09
N LEU A 167 0.46 0.95 -9.87
CA LEU A 167 -0.53 1.66 -10.65
C LEU A 167 -0.40 3.17 -10.45
N VAL A 168 -0.30 3.64 -9.20
CA VAL A 168 -0.13 5.06 -8.89
C VAL A 168 1.17 5.59 -9.48
N SER A 169 2.27 4.84 -9.37
CA SER A 169 3.54 5.17 -10.03
C SER A 169 3.38 5.30 -11.54
N SER A 170 2.66 4.36 -12.17
CA SER A 170 2.43 4.34 -13.61
C SER A 170 1.60 5.53 -14.10
N LEU A 171 0.53 5.88 -13.37
CA LEU A 171 -0.34 7.01 -13.68
C LEU A 171 0.37 8.37 -13.49
N THR A 172 1.33 8.43 -12.57
CA THR A 172 2.08 9.65 -12.24
C THR A 172 3.46 9.71 -12.89
N TYR A 173 3.83 8.73 -13.74
CA TYR A 173 5.15 8.68 -14.36
C TYR A 173 5.43 9.94 -15.20
N PRO A 174 6.44 10.77 -14.87
CA PRO A 174 6.62 12.10 -15.47
C PRO A 174 6.83 12.11 -16.99
N GLU A 175 7.28 11.01 -17.58
CA GLU A 175 7.49 10.91 -19.03
C GLU A 175 6.29 10.34 -19.77
N SER A 176 5.25 9.90 -19.06
CA SER A 176 3.98 9.53 -19.67
C SER A 176 3.17 10.78 -20.03
N LYS A 177 2.26 10.67 -21.01
CA LYS A 177 1.36 11.77 -21.40
C LYS A 177 0.50 12.24 -20.21
N LEU A 178 -0.01 11.29 -19.43
CA LEU A 178 -0.86 11.57 -18.27
C LEU A 178 -0.05 12.17 -17.11
N GLY A 179 1.10 11.58 -16.78
CA GLY A 179 1.97 12.07 -15.72
C GLY A 179 2.52 13.46 -16.00
N ARG A 180 2.89 13.80 -17.25
CA ARG A 180 3.23 15.19 -17.62
C ARG A 180 2.11 16.17 -17.28
N LYS A 181 0.88 15.83 -17.65
CA LYS A 181 -0.29 16.67 -17.37
C LYS A 181 -0.52 16.82 -15.86
N TYR A 182 -0.38 15.73 -15.10
CA TYR A 182 -0.49 15.74 -13.65
C TYR A 182 0.55 16.67 -13.01
N TRP A 183 1.84 16.45 -13.29
CA TRP A 183 2.92 17.23 -12.68
C TRP A 183 2.90 18.69 -13.11
N ASN A 184 2.55 19.02 -14.36
CA ASN A 184 2.37 20.40 -14.79
C ASN A 184 1.31 21.11 -13.94
N LYS A 185 0.15 20.47 -13.71
CA LYS A 185 -0.89 21.02 -12.85
C LYS A 185 -0.41 21.20 -11.41
N VAL A 186 0.30 20.21 -10.85
CA VAL A 186 0.88 20.31 -9.50
C VAL A 186 1.82 21.51 -9.40
N TYR A 187 2.75 21.68 -10.35
CA TYR A 187 3.68 22.80 -10.33
C TYR A 187 3.01 24.16 -10.54
N GLU A 188 1.94 24.23 -11.34
CA GLU A 188 1.11 25.43 -11.49
C GLU A 188 0.46 25.83 -10.17
N GLU A 189 -0.16 24.90 -9.45
CA GLU A 189 -0.79 25.17 -8.15
C GLU A 189 0.25 25.57 -7.09
N VAL A 190 1.39 24.87 -7.04
CA VAL A 190 2.50 25.23 -6.14
C VAL A 190 2.99 26.66 -6.43
N ARG A 191 3.08 27.06 -7.70
CA ARG A 191 3.46 28.43 -8.08
C ARG A 191 2.47 29.47 -7.56
N LYS A 192 1.16 29.19 -7.62
CA LYS A 192 0.11 30.11 -7.13
C LYS A 192 0.22 30.31 -5.62
N ILE A 193 0.48 29.24 -4.87
CA ILE A 193 0.51 29.27 -3.40
C ILE A 193 1.83 29.84 -2.89
N ALA A 194 2.96 29.36 -3.41
CA ALA A 194 4.29 29.68 -2.89
C ALA A 194 5.00 30.82 -3.64
N GLY A 195 4.45 31.29 -4.77
CA GLY A 195 5.07 32.31 -5.61
C GLY A 195 6.31 31.84 -6.37
N THR A 196 6.70 30.56 -6.26
CA THR A 196 7.89 30.00 -6.92
C THR A 196 7.62 28.55 -7.38
N THR A 197 8.30 28.13 -8.44
CA THR A 197 8.41 26.71 -8.84
C THR A 197 9.75 26.09 -8.46
N ASN A 198 10.53 26.79 -7.63
CA ASN A 198 11.85 26.34 -7.22
C ASN A 198 11.72 25.35 -6.07
N LEU A 199 11.24 24.16 -6.41
CA LEU A 199 11.42 22.97 -5.61
C LEU A 199 12.87 22.57 -5.84
N HIS A 200 13.78 22.93 -4.93
CA HIS A 200 15.21 22.71 -5.11
C HIS A 200 15.49 21.25 -5.45
N ARG A 201 15.86 21.00 -6.70
CA ARG A 201 16.19 19.69 -7.27
C ARG A 201 17.70 19.52 -7.16
N HIS A 202 18.14 18.60 -6.31
CA HIS A 202 19.51 18.12 -6.35
C HIS A 202 19.50 16.78 -7.08
N VAL A 203 20.16 16.77 -8.23
CA VAL A 203 20.59 15.55 -8.94
C VAL A 203 21.83 15.05 -8.24
#